data_AF-A0A9D7R1J3-F1
#
_entry.id   AF-A0A9D7R1J3-F1
#
_cell.length_a   1.000
_cell.length_b   1.000
_cell.length_c   1.000
_cell.angle_alpha   90.00
_cell.angle_beta   90.00
_cell.angle_gamma   90.00
#
_symmetry.space_group_name_H-M   'P 1'
#
loop_
_entity.id
_entity.type
_entity.pdbx_description
1 polymer ?
#
loop_
_entity_poly.entity_id
_entity_poly.type
_entity_poly.pdbx_seq_one_letter_code
_entity_poly.pdbx_strand_id
1 'polypeptide(L)'
;MLNPIINITNAQIQKFAVIGDYGTNNKCNTNELAVANLVNGWDPAFIITVGDNIYFGRNNISQNSCTPQHVNDYDSVVKKYYGDYYTKNINTNRFFPCIGDHDIAGEIDIDPRPGFYLAYYKEYFSLPNNERYYTFLMGNIRFICLNNDFGGISTWTGGGYTDTTVWEPDGIDSSSVQAHWAKSILDTSTAKWHVIYQHKPVYFSYIATSLDIFKKVRWPFKRWGADIVLTGDFHWYERVRKGNMTYITNGLGGGKFDPLFDDTLTNFVYIPESKILYNDALGAQLVEEYKDSLVFKFITVNNQLKDRYVLLQPKTIRVKSLIEGSYKPAIGKMVPDTVRVYLRRSNSPFTIIDSAKALTDSLGYGLYNFSRAKYDSLYYLTVSHRNSIETWSKFSMPFDDDLQYDFTTDSAKAFGNNMTKKENMWCIYSGDTMKDGVIDGTDLGQANNDASNYFTGYVRSDVNGDRIVDASDVMIISNNVFKYVTTMKPSSFTGGILINP
;
A
#
# COMPACT_ATOMS: atom_id res chain seq x y z
N MET A 1 16.47 15.23 -1.23
CA MET A 1 15.44 15.77 -0.32
C MET A 1 14.87 14.60 0.46
N LEU A 2 15.08 14.56 1.78
CA LEU A 2 14.43 13.58 2.65
C LEU A 2 12.91 13.72 2.47
N ASN A 3 12.21 12.61 2.25
CA ASN A 3 10.74 12.60 2.27
C ASN A 3 10.28 13.25 3.58
N PRO A 4 9.21 14.08 3.57
CA PRO A 4 8.64 14.57 4.81
C PRO A 4 8.40 13.37 5.74
N ILE A 5 8.81 13.49 6.99
CA ILE A 5 8.59 12.46 8.01
C ILE A 5 7.08 12.32 8.16
N ILE A 6 6.49 11.37 7.42
CA ILE A 6 5.11 10.97 7.61
C ILE A 6 5.06 10.36 9.01
N ASN A 7 4.44 11.08 9.93
CA ASN A 7 4.19 10.61 11.29
C ASN A 7 3.22 9.44 11.20
N ILE A 8 3.74 8.23 11.38
CA ILE A 8 2.94 7.03 11.49
C ILE A 8 2.40 7.00 12.91
N THR A 9 1.08 7.09 13.05
CA THR A 9 0.43 7.19 14.36
C THR A 9 -0.42 5.98 14.71
N ASN A 10 -0.44 4.96 13.86
CA ASN A 10 -1.11 3.69 14.14
C ASN A 10 -0.14 2.74 14.84
N ALA A 11 -0.68 1.81 15.62
CA ALA A 11 0.13 0.73 16.19
C ALA A 11 0.72 -0.14 15.06
N GLN A 12 1.95 -0.59 15.25
CA GLN A 12 2.60 -1.53 14.36
C GLN A 12 1.86 -2.88 14.46
N ILE A 13 1.45 -3.42 13.31
CA ILE A 13 0.76 -4.72 13.20
C ILE A 13 1.78 -5.84 13.28
N GLN A 14 2.83 -5.73 12.47
CA GLN A 14 3.95 -6.66 12.43
C GLN A 14 5.17 -5.99 11.80
N LYS A 15 6.31 -6.68 11.81
CA LYS A 15 7.50 -6.32 11.05
C LYS A 15 8.11 -7.58 10.45
N PHE A 16 8.72 -7.46 9.28
CA PHE A 16 9.39 -8.57 8.60
C PHE A 16 10.70 -8.08 7.96
N ALA A 17 11.59 -9.01 7.65
CA ALA A 17 12.86 -8.72 7.00
C ALA A 17 12.83 -9.14 5.53
N VAL A 18 13.58 -8.41 4.69
CA VAL A 18 13.86 -8.75 3.29
C VAL A 18 15.36 -8.83 3.11
N ILE A 19 15.83 -9.99 2.67
CA ILE A 19 17.24 -10.31 2.45
C ILE A 19 17.39 -10.81 1.02
N GLY A 20 18.42 -10.40 0.30
CA GLY A 20 18.75 -10.94 -1.01
C GLY A 20 20.21 -11.33 -1.04
N ASP A 21 20.56 -12.29 -1.88
CA ASP A 21 21.95 -12.49 -2.29
C ASP A 21 22.83 -12.80 -1.08
N TYR A 22 22.46 -13.89 -0.39
CA TYR A 22 23.07 -14.36 0.86
C TYR A 22 23.25 -15.88 0.75
N GLY A 23 24.37 -16.44 1.23
CA GLY A 23 24.53 -17.91 1.26
C GLY A 23 25.81 -18.45 0.60
N THR A 24 26.86 -17.64 0.61
CA THR A 24 28.25 -18.00 0.36
C THR A 24 28.92 -18.80 1.48
N ASN A 25 28.41 -18.77 2.73
CA ASN A 25 28.96 -19.46 3.92
C ASN A 25 30.50 -19.43 4.02
N ASN A 26 31.12 -18.32 3.64
CA ASN A 26 32.57 -18.23 3.60
C ASN A 26 33.14 -18.24 5.03
N LYS A 27 34.08 -19.15 5.34
CA LYS A 27 34.75 -19.20 6.66
C LYS A 27 35.61 -17.95 6.96
N CYS A 28 35.93 -17.14 5.96
CA CYS A 28 36.83 -16.00 6.08
C CYS A 28 36.14 -14.63 5.98
N ASN A 29 34.86 -14.57 5.58
CA ASN A 29 34.05 -13.37 5.68
C ASN A 29 32.91 -13.63 6.68
N THR A 30 32.66 -12.68 7.58
CA THR A 30 31.53 -12.74 8.51
C THR A 30 30.36 -11.92 7.99
N ASN A 31 30.23 -11.75 6.66
CA ASN A 31 29.28 -10.84 6.04
C ASN A 31 27.84 -11.31 6.28
N GLU A 32 27.55 -12.57 5.94
CA GLU A 32 26.27 -13.20 6.25
C GLU A 32 25.97 -13.20 7.73
N LEU A 33 26.97 -13.51 8.58
CA LEU A 33 26.78 -13.45 10.02
C LEU A 33 26.44 -12.02 10.49
N ALA A 34 27.06 -10.99 9.91
CA ALA A 34 26.79 -9.60 10.25
C ALA A 34 25.36 -9.18 9.84
N VAL A 35 24.91 -9.58 8.64
CA VAL A 35 23.54 -9.33 8.18
C VAL A 35 22.53 -10.16 8.99
N ALA A 36 22.83 -11.42 9.29
CA ALA A 36 22.01 -12.26 10.15
C ALA A 36 21.87 -11.69 11.56
N ASN A 37 22.97 -11.23 12.17
CA ASN A 37 22.93 -10.58 13.49
C ASN A 37 22.08 -9.30 13.46
N LEU A 38 22.18 -8.51 12.40
CA LEU A 38 21.32 -7.34 12.19
C LEU A 38 19.84 -7.73 12.13
N VAL A 39 19.50 -8.70 11.28
CA VAL A 39 18.12 -9.15 11.06
C VAL A 39 17.54 -9.80 12.31
N ASN A 40 18.26 -10.74 12.92
CA ASN A 40 17.83 -11.44 14.14
C ASN A 40 17.70 -10.45 15.31
N GLY A 41 18.55 -9.42 15.38
CA GLY A 41 18.43 -8.34 16.36
C GLY A 41 17.15 -7.51 16.22
N TRP A 42 16.48 -7.56 15.06
CA TRP A 42 15.16 -6.95 14.89
C TRP A 42 14.02 -7.83 15.38
N ASP A 43 14.22 -9.11 15.62
CA ASP A 43 13.16 -10.08 15.93
C ASP A 43 11.93 -9.95 14.99
N PRO A 44 12.12 -10.11 13.66
CA PRO A 44 11.02 -10.03 12.71
C PRO A 44 10.00 -11.15 12.91
N ALA A 45 8.74 -10.91 12.55
CA ALA A 45 7.71 -11.95 12.58
C ALA A 45 8.03 -13.09 11.60
N PHE A 46 8.54 -12.74 10.42
CA PHE A 46 8.99 -13.65 9.37
C PHE A 46 10.03 -12.99 8.48
N ILE A 47 10.67 -13.79 7.62
CA ILE A 47 11.67 -13.34 6.65
C ILE A 47 11.20 -13.75 5.25
N ILE A 48 11.32 -12.83 4.30
CA ILE A 48 11.27 -13.17 2.87
C ILE A 48 12.66 -12.99 2.28
N THR A 49 12.96 -13.73 1.22
CA THR A 49 14.18 -13.51 0.46
C THR A 49 13.89 -13.16 -0.99
N VAL A 50 14.77 -12.38 -1.61
CA VAL A 50 14.67 -11.98 -3.02
C VAL A 50 15.68 -12.74 -3.89
N GLY A 51 15.89 -14.03 -3.58
CA GLY A 51 16.72 -14.95 -4.37
C GLY A 51 18.17 -15.03 -3.94
N ASP A 52 18.86 -15.99 -4.55
CA ASP A 52 20.23 -16.38 -4.26
C ASP A 52 20.43 -16.65 -2.78
N ASN A 53 19.76 -17.72 -2.32
CA ASN A 53 19.74 -18.15 -0.93
C ASN A 53 20.95 -19.03 -0.57
N ILE A 54 21.69 -19.47 -1.60
CA ILE A 54 22.88 -20.29 -1.51
C ILE A 54 23.75 -20.07 -2.76
N TYR A 55 25.07 -20.06 -2.58
CA TYR A 55 26.04 -19.95 -3.66
C TYR A 55 26.84 -21.26 -3.75
N PHE A 56 26.38 -22.19 -4.60
CA PHE A 56 27.01 -23.51 -4.81
C PHE A 56 28.33 -23.42 -5.62
N GLY A 57 29.23 -24.40 -5.42
CA GLY A 57 30.39 -24.64 -6.28
C GLY A 57 31.39 -25.70 -5.74
N ARG A 58 32.60 -25.78 -6.31
CA ARG A 58 33.50 -26.96 -6.15
C ARG A 58 34.01 -27.24 -4.73
N ASN A 59 33.93 -28.54 -4.36
CA ASN A 59 34.49 -29.18 -3.16
C ASN A 59 36.04 -29.14 -3.00
N ASN A 60 36.80 -28.52 -3.91
CA ASN A 60 38.27 -28.70 -3.99
C ASN A 60 39.09 -27.41 -4.19
N ILE A 61 38.61 -26.24 -3.74
CA ILE A 61 39.51 -25.09 -3.49
C ILE A 61 39.99 -25.24 -2.05
N SER A 62 41.30 -25.20 -1.82
CA SER A 62 41.98 -25.53 -0.57
C SER A 62 41.22 -25.04 0.67
N GLN A 63 41.03 -25.93 1.65
CA GLN A 63 40.34 -25.65 2.93
C GLN A 63 40.95 -24.50 3.78
N ASN A 64 42.00 -23.83 3.28
CA ASN A 64 42.81 -22.80 3.97
C ASN A 64 42.87 -21.44 3.24
N SER A 65 42.08 -21.18 2.19
CA SER A 65 42.04 -19.87 1.52
C SER A 65 40.76 -19.10 1.85
N CYS A 66 40.85 -17.76 1.94
CA CYS A 66 39.73 -16.82 2.09
C CYS A 66 38.80 -16.74 0.86
N THR A 67 38.62 -17.86 0.17
CA THR A 67 37.76 -18.04 -0.98
C THR A 67 36.37 -18.49 -0.50
N PRO A 68 35.27 -18.05 -1.12
CA PRO A 68 33.93 -18.53 -0.80
C PRO A 68 33.92 -20.04 -0.67
N GLN A 69 33.50 -20.55 0.49
CA GLN A 69 33.29 -21.98 0.66
C GLN A 69 31.94 -22.27 0.05
N HIS A 70 31.98 -22.72 -1.19
CA HIS A 70 30.84 -23.34 -1.81
C HIS A 70 30.18 -24.33 -0.87
N VAL A 71 28.90 -24.09 -0.62
CA VAL A 71 28.08 -24.88 0.28
C VAL A 71 27.27 -25.87 -0.51
N ASN A 72 27.13 -27.06 0.05
CA ASN A 72 26.42 -28.16 -0.60
C ASN A 72 25.01 -28.38 -0.03
N ASP A 73 24.62 -27.58 0.98
CA ASP A 73 23.33 -27.69 1.65
C ASP A 73 22.85 -26.35 2.21
N TYR A 74 21.54 -26.20 2.28
CA TYR A 74 20.88 -25.05 2.88
C TYR A 74 20.99 -24.99 4.41
N ASP A 75 21.32 -26.10 5.08
CA ASP A 75 21.49 -26.11 6.54
C ASP A 75 22.65 -25.20 6.98
N SER A 76 23.70 -25.17 6.18
CA SER A 76 24.91 -24.38 6.40
C SER A 76 24.71 -22.86 6.27
N VAL A 77 23.62 -22.42 5.65
CA VAL A 77 23.30 -21.00 5.39
C VAL A 77 21.97 -20.60 6.01
N VAL A 78 20.87 -21.28 5.68
CA VAL A 78 19.54 -20.96 6.18
C VAL A 78 19.38 -21.40 7.63
N LYS A 79 19.59 -22.67 7.96
CA LYS A 79 19.40 -23.12 9.35
C LYS A 79 20.41 -22.49 10.30
N LYS A 80 21.67 -22.35 9.87
CA LYS A 80 22.74 -21.73 10.65
C LYS A 80 22.38 -20.31 11.12
N TYR A 81 21.77 -19.50 10.26
CA TYR A 81 21.54 -18.07 10.54
C TYR A 81 20.08 -17.72 10.84
N TYR A 82 19.14 -18.47 10.26
CA TYR A 82 17.70 -18.17 10.27
C TYR A 82 16.84 -19.37 10.67
N GLY A 83 17.43 -20.42 11.27
CA GLY A 83 16.74 -21.65 11.65
C GLY A 83 15.52 -21.46 12.56
N ASP A 84 15.52 -20.41 13.40
CA ASP A 84 14.38 -20.08 14.28
C ASP A 84 13.12 -19.62 13.51
N TYR A 85 13.29 -19.21 12.24
CA TYR A 85 12.20 -18.81 11.35
C TYR A 85 11.78 -19.93 10.41
N TYR A 86 12.63 -20.92 10.18
CA TYR A 86 12.39 -21.95 9.19
C TYR A 86 11.85 -23.24 9.83
N THR A 87 10.73 -23.73 9.30
CA THR A 87 10.28 -25.10 9.54
C THR A 87 9.89 -25.75 8.22
N LYS A 88 10.08 -27.07 8.12
CA LYS A 88 9.60 -27.87 6.98
C LYS A 88 8.09 -28.16 7.08
N ASN A 89 7.31 -27.15 7.46
CA ASN A 89 5.86 -27.22 7.58
C ASN A 89 5.26 -25.84 7.24
N ILE A 90 4.51 -25.78 6.13
CA ILE A 90 3.90 -24.55 5.61
C ILE A 90 3.06 -23.77 6.64
N ASN A 91 2.46 -24.44 7.63
CA ASN A 91 1.60 -23.79 8.63
C ASN A 91 2.39 -23.13 9.77
N THR A 92 3.66 -23.51 9.96
CA THR A 92 4.52 -22.94 11.01
C THR A 92 5.76 -22.27 10.45
N ASN A 93 5.98 -22.34 9.14
CA ASN A 93 7.11 -21.72 8.47
C ASN A 93 6.99 -20.20 8.50
N ARG A 94 8.10 -19.53 8.82
CA ARG A 94 8.25 -18.06 8.85
C ARG A 94 9.43 -17.61 7.97
N PHE A 95 9.89 -18.46 7.06
CA PHE A 95 10.97 -18.19 6.11
C PHE A 95 10.50 -18.49 4.68
N PHE A 96 10.37 -17.45 3.86
CA PHE A 96 9.77 -17.53 2.52
C PHE A 96 10.77 -17.10 1.46
N PRO A 97 11.57 -18.04 0.93
CA PRO A 97 12.60 -17.72 -0.04
C PRO A 97 12.03 -17.56 -1.46
N CYS A 98 12.60 -16.65 -2.23
CA CYS A 98 12.45 -16.62 -3.68
C CYS A 98 13.61 -17.41 -4.32
N ILE A 99 13.39 -18.01 -5.48
CA ILE A 99 14.47 -18.61 -6.30
C ILE A 99 15.24 -17.49 -7.01
N GLY A 100 16.57 -17.52 -6.93
CA GLY A 100 17.51 -16.81 -7.81
C GLY A 100 18.30 -17.76 -8.71
N ASP A 101 19.22 -17.23 -9.52
CA ASP A 101 19.98 -18.06 -10.45
C ASP A 101 20.95 -19.00 -9.73
N HIS A 102 21.49 -18.61 -8.59
CA HIS A 102 22.39 -19.47 -7.81
C HIS A 102 21.64 -20.61 -7.09
N ASP A 103 20.31 -20.54 -7.00
CA ASP A 103 19.47 -21.63 -6.48
C ASP A 103 19.20 -22.71 -7.56
N ILE A 104 19.43 -22.40 -8.83
CA ILE A 104 19.20 -23.31 -9.97
C ILE A 104 20.47 -23.70 -10.74
N ALA A 105 21.55 -22.94 -10.60
CA ALA A 105 22.86 -23.13 -11.21
C ALA A 105 23.99 -22.84 -10.20
N GLY A 106 25.16 -23.45 -10.35
CA GLY A 106 26.30 -23.24 -9.42
C GLY A 106 27.39 -22.36 -10.04
N GLU A 107 28.09 -21.54 -9.24
CA GLU A 107 29.16 -20.63 -9.69
C GLU A 107 30.27 -21.32 -10.50
N ILE A 108 30.49 -22.60 -10.20
CA ILE A 108 31.33 -23.51 -10.97
C ILE A 108 30.52 -24.78 -11.14
N ASP A 109 29.86 -24.95 -12.29
CA ASP A 109 29.04 -26.13 -12.58
C ASP A 109 29.80 -27.43 -12.29
N ILE A 110 29.51 -28.04 -11.14
CA ILE A 110 29.88 -29.42 -10.84
C ILE A 110 29.07 -30.34 -11.75
N ASP A 111 27.85 -29.92 -12.10
CA ASP A 111 26.93 -30.63 -12.97
C ASP A 111 26.11 -29.64 -13.82
N PRO A 112 26.32 -29.58 -15.14
CA PRO A 112 25.64 -28.64 -16.03
C PRO A 112 24.19 -29.08 -16.37
N ARG A 113 23.66 -30.14 -15.73
CA ARG A 113 22.27 -30.57 -15.97
C ARG A 113 21.29 -29.48 -15.49
N PRO A 114 20.40 -28.98 -16.36
CA PRO A 114 19.40 -27.99 -15.97
C PRO A 114 18.55 -28.45 -14.79
N GLY A 115 18.45 -27.62 -13.74
CA GLY A 115 17.63 -27.90 -12.57
C GLY A 115 18.25 -28.86 -11.54
N PHE A 116 19.53 -29.22 -11.69
CA PHE A 116 20.25 -30.01 -10.69
C PHE A 116 20.23 -29.33 -9.31
N TYR A 117 20.48 -28.01 -9.25
CA TYR A 117 20.50 -27.28 -7.98
C TYR A 117 19.09 -26.98 -7.44
N LEU A 118 18.09 -26.83 -8.33
CA LEU A 118 16.68 -26.70 -7.92
C LEU A 118 16.22 -27.88 -7.05
N ALA A 119 16.72 -29.08 -7.30
CA ALA A 119 16.37 -30.25 -6.50
C ALA A 119 16.70 -30.02 -5.01
N TYR A 120 17.83 -29.38 -4.69
CA TYR A 120 18.19 -29.05 -3.31
C TYR A 120 17.25 -28.01 -2.71
N TYR A 121 16.84 -27.00 -3.49
CA TYR A 121 15.86 -26.01 -3.05
C TYR A 121 14.52 -26.68 -2.67
N LYS A 122 14.00 -27.54 -3.56
CA LYS A 122 12.73 -28.26 -3.37
C LYS A 122 12.80 -29.35 -2.31
N GLU A 123 13.96 -29.99 -2.14
CA GLU A 123 14.15 -30.94 -1.06
C GLU A 123 14.18 -30.23 0.29
N TYR A 124 14.82 -29.05 0.34
CA TYR A 124 14.99 -28.32 1.58
C TYR A 124 13.71 -27.65 2.03
N PHE A 125 13.14 -26.76 1.21
CA PHE A 125 12.00 -25.93 1.57
C PHE A 125 10.66 -26.67 1.41
N SER A 126 9.64 -26.17 2.13
CA SER A 126 8.25 -26.58 1.93
C SER A 126 7.41 -25.31 1.78
N LEU A 127 6.96 -25.03 0.56
CA LEU A 127 6.34 -23.75 0.19
C LEU A 127 4.98 -23.98 -0.48
N PRO A 128 4.10 -22.96 -0.51
CA PRO A 128 2.82 -23.09 -1.19
C PRO A 128 2.97 -23.34 -2.70
N ASN A 129 1.86 -23.75 -3.32
CA ASN A 129 1.74 -23.96 -4.78
C ASN A 129 2.79 -24.95 -5.33
N ASN A 130 3.62 -24.55 -6.28
CA ASN A 130 4.63 -25.40 -6.92
C ASN A 130 6.05 -25.12 -6.42
N GLU A 131 6.15 -24.31 -5.35
CA GLU A 131 7.37 -23.89 -4.65
C GLU A 131 8.34 -23.02 -5.47
N ARG A 132 8.20 -22.98 -6.80
CA ARG A 132 8.94 -22.03 -7.66
C ARG A 132 8.34 -20.64 -7.59
N TYR A 133 7.02 -20.56 -7.63
CA TYR A 133 6.26 -19.34 -7.43
C TYR A 133 5.02 -19.65 -6.61
N TYR A 134 4.71 -18.76 -5.69
CA TYR A 134 3.74 -19.03 -4.65
C TYR A 134 3.23 -17.76 -4.01
N THR A 135 2.12 -17.88 -3.29
CA THR A 135 1.53 -16.75 -2.57
C THR A 135 1.18 -17.16 -1.15
N PHE A 136 1.26 -16.19 -0.25
CA PHE A 136 0.81 -16.34 1.12
C PHE A 136 0.27 -15.00 1.64
N LEU A 137 -0.45 -15.07 2.75
CA LEU A 137 -0.99 -13.92 3.46
C LEU A 137 -0.33 -13.86 4.84
N MET A 138 0.32 -12.75 5.16
CA MET A 138 0.86 -12.45 6.49
C MET A 138 0.48 -11.03 6.85
N GLY A 139 -0.14 -10.82 8.00
CA GLY A 139 -0.79 -9.55 8.33
C GLY A 139 -1.84 -9.20 7.27
N ASN A 140 -1.86 -7.94 6.80
CA ASN A 140 -2.74 -7.49 5.72
C ASN A 140 -2.04 -7.46 4.35
N ILE A 141 -0.96 -8.22 4.20
CA ILE A 141 -0.13 -8.22 3.00
C ILE A 141 -0.27 -9.56 2.27
N ARG A 142 -0.76 -9.48 1.04
CA ARG A 142 -0.69 -10.57 0.06
C ARG A 142 0.69 -10.53 -0.60
N PHE A 143 1.53 -11.49 -0.27
CA PHE A 143 2.81 -11.69 -0.93
C PHE A 143 2.65 -12.60 -2.13
N ILE A 144 3.29 -12.25 -3.24
CA ILE A 144 3.31 -13.03 -4.48
C ILE A 144 4.79 -13.17 -4.87
N CYS A 145 5.34 -14.36 -4.62
CA CYS A 145 6.66 -14.77 -5.03
C CYS A 145 6.61 -15.19 -6.49
N LEU A 146 7.50 -14.65 -7.32
CA LEU A 146 7.64 -15.06 -8.71
C LEU A 146 9.03 -15.65 -8.94
N ASN A 147 9.10 -16.70 -9.76
CA ASN A 147 10.34 -17.14 -10.35
C ASN A 147 10.50 -16.47 -11.71
N ASN A 148 11.37 -15.47 -11.76
CA ASN A 148 11.67 -14.75 -12.99
C ASN A 148 13.05 -15.07 -13.55
N ASP A 149 13.61 -16.21 -13.15
CA ASP A 149 14.92 -16.63 -13.60
C ASP A 149 14.94 -17.01 -15.09
N PHE A 150 15.99 -16.57 -15.76
CA PHE A 150 16.21 -16.79 -17.19
C PHE A 150 17.60 -17.34 -17.55
N GLY A 151 18.22 -18.10 -16.63
CA GLY A 151 19.47 -18.81 -16.86
C GLY A 151 20.68 -17.91 -16.72
N GLY A 152 21.19 -17.76 -15.49
CA GLY A 152 22.19 -16.75 -15.14
C GLY A 152 23.63 -17.18 -14.97
N ILE A 153 24.02 -18.46 -15.11
CA ILE A 153 25.40 -18.88 -14.78
C ILE A 153 26.09 -19.82 -15.78
N SER A 154 25.40 -20.27 -16.84
CA SER A 154 26.09 -20.99 -17.91
C SER A 154 26.87 -19.98 -18.77
N THR A 155 28.11 -19.73 -18.35
CA THR A 155 29.20 -19.01 -19.03
C THR A 155 29.22 -17.47 -18.97
N TRP A 156 29.66 -16.90 -17.84
CA TRP A 156 30.57 -15.75 -17.95
C TRP A 156 31.92 -16.26 -18.50
N THR A 157 32.04 -16.37 -19.82
CA THR A 157 33.31 -16.62 -20.51
C THR A 157 33.93 -15.30 -20.96
N GLY A 158 34.13 -14.35 -20.03
CA GLY A 158 34.89 -13.12 -20.31
C GLY A 158 34.48 -12.35 -21.57
N GLY A 159 33.18 -12.37 -21.94
CA GLY A 159 32.72 -11.87 -23.24
C GLY A 159 31.22 -11.54 -23.38
N GLY A 160 30.43 -11.58 -22.29
CA GLY A 160 29.00 -11.20 -22.29
C GLY A 160 28.02 -12.35 -22.08
N TYR A 161 26.78 -12.00 -21.72
CA TYR A 161 25.67 -12.94 -21.50
C TYR A 161 25.19 -13.51 -22.85
N THR A 162 25.53 -14.75 -23.16
CA THR A 162 25.08 -15.42 -24.41
C THR A 162 23.92 -16.39 -24.18
N ASP A 163 23.56 -16.68 -22.93
CA ASP A 163 22.45 -17.60 -22.64
C ASP A 163 21.12 -16.84 -22.55
N THR A 164 20.25 -17.06 -23.54
CA THR A 164 18.88 -16.51 -23.60
C THR A 164 17.82 -17.51 -23.13
N THR A 165 18.25 -18.63 -22.54
CA THR A 165 17.37 -19.76 -22.21
C THR A 165 16.58 -19.44 -20.94
N VAL A 166 15.32 -19.04 -21.12
CA VAL A 166 14.38 -18.89 -20.01
C VAL A 166 14.26 -20.24 -19.29
N TRP A 167 14.72 -20.31 -18.05
CA TRP A 167 14.71 -21.54 -17.27
C TRP A 167 13.32 -21.84 -16.70
N GLU A 168 12.58 -20.82 -16.24
CA GLU A 168 11.23 -21.05 -15.68
C GLU A 168 10.30 -21.63 -16.77
N PRO A 169 9.84 -22.90 -16.62
CA PRO A 169 9.04 -23.56 -17.65
C PRO A 169 7.68 -22.91 -17.87
N ASP A 170 7.13 -22.24 -16.85
CA ASP A 170 5.87 -21.51 -16.96
C ASP A 170 6.02 -20.11 -17.56
N GLY A 171 7.25 -19.72 -17.93
CA GLY A 171 7.64 -18.47 -18.59
C GLY A 171 7.73 -17.26 -17.66
N ILE A 172 8.46 -16.24 -18.13
CA ILE A 172 8.83 -15.04 -17.34
C ILE A 172 8.25 -13.72 -17.87
N ASP A 173 7.49 -13.75 -18.97
CA ASP A 173 6.86 -12.56 -19.53
C ASP A 173 5.40 -12.40 -19.09
N SER A 174 4.79 -11.25 -19.38
CA SER A 174 3.43 -10.94 -18.92
C SER A 174 2.33 -11.81 -19.53
N SER A 175 2.65 -12.66 -20.51
CA SER A 175 1.74 -13.63 -21.12
C SER A 175 1.94 -15.05 -20.59
N SER A 176 2.88 -15.24 -19.69
CA SER A 176 3.25 -16.55 -19.16
C SER A 176 2.16 -17.16 -18.27
N VAL A 177 2.25 -18.48 -18.01
CA VAL A 177 1.30 -19.18 -17.12
C VAL A 177 1.37 -18.59 -15.71
N GLN A 178 2.59 -18.35 -15.24
CA GLN A 178 2.84 -17.70 -13.96
C GLN A 178 2.27 -16.27 -13.91
N ALA A 179 2.38 -15.49 -14.98
CA ALA A 179 1.86 -14.13 -15.01
C ALA A 179 0.32 -14.08 -14.92
N HIS A 180 -0.37 -14.99 -15.61
CA HIS A 180 -1.83 -15.13 -15.49
C HIS A 180 -2.26 -15.57 -14.09
N TRP A 181 -1.52 -16.48 -13.46
CA TRP A 181 -1.72 -16.87 -12.07
C TRP A 181 -1.53 -15.71 -11.09
N ALA A 182 -0.46 -14.93 -11.24
CA ALA A 182 -0.21 -13.77 -10.39
C ALA A 182 -1.31 -12.70 -10.55
N LYS A 183 -1.76 -12.47 -11.79
CA LYS A 183 -2.85 -11.54 -12.09
C LYS A 183 -4.16 -11.99 -11.44
N SER A 184 -4.50 -13.28 -11.49
CA SER A 184 -5.76 -13.76 -10.88
C SER A 184 -5.78 -13.59 -9.36
N ILE A 185 -4.62 -13.74 -8.70
CA ILE A 185 -4.48 -13.43 -7.27
C ILE A 185 -4.72 -11.94 -7.02
N LEU A 186 -4.10 -11.06 -7.81
CA LEU A 186 -4.28 -9.62 -7.64
C LEU A 186 -5.73 -9.16 -7.92
N ASP A 187 -6.40 -9.76 -8.91
CA ASP A 187 -7.80 -9.44 -9.25
C ASP A 187 -8.80 -9.87 -8.15
N THR A 188 -8.46 -10.90 -7.35
CA THR A 188 -9.39 -11.52 -6.39
C THR A 188 -9.03 -11.27 -4.93
N SER A 189 -7.81 -10.82 -4.64
CA SER A 189 -7.33 -10.66 -3.27
C SER A 189 -7.92 -9.41 -2.61
N THR A 190 -8.53 -9.60 -1.44
CA THR A 190 -9.03 -8.54 -0.57
C THR A 190 -7.99 -8.03 0.43
N ALA A 191 -6.73 -8.44 0.30
CA ALA A 191 -5.66 -7.96 1.18
C ALA A 191 -5.44 -6.47 0.98
N LYS A 192 -5.02 -5.78 2.04
CA LYS A 192 -4.77 -4.34 1.97
C LYS A 192 -3.58 -3.99 1.10
N TRP A 193 -2.54 -4.82 1.14
CA TRP A 193 -1.31 -4.59 0.40
C TRP A 193 -0.99 -5.77 -0.50
N HIS A 194 -0.51 -5.50 -1.70
CA HIS A 194 -0.02 -6.53 -2.63
C HIS A 194 1.46 -6.31 -2.93
N VAL A 195 2.29 -7.19 -2.37
CA VAL A 195 3.76 -7.16 -2.53
C VAL A 195 4.17 -8.26 -3.48
N ILE A 196 4.73 -7.87 -4.63
CA ILE A 196 5.44 -8.79 -5.50
C ILE A 196 6.88 -8.88 -5.03
N TYR A 197 7.45 -10.08 -5.01
CA TYR A 197 8.89 -10.24 -4.87
C TYR A 197 9.40 -11.35 -5.77
N GLN A 198 10.59 -11.15 -6.29
CA GLN A 198 11.25 -12.01 -7.28
C GLN A 198 12.76 -11.76 -7.22
N HIS A 199 13.58 -12.53 -7.94
CA HIS A 199 15.01 -12.32 -7.88
C HIS A 199 15.51 -11.23 -8.84
N LYS A 200 15.32 -11.41 -10.15
CA LYS A 200 15.86 -10.46 -11.15
C LYS A 200 15.13 -9.11 -11.11
N PRO A 201 15.84 -7.97 -11.10
CA PRO A 201 15.25 -6.64 -10.98
C PRO A 201 14.51 -6.18 -12.24
N VAL A 202 13.44 -5.40 -12.04
CA VAL A 202 12.55 -4.96 -13.13
C VAL A 202 13.04 -3.67 -13.80
N TYR A 203 13.44 -2.71 -12.95
CA TYR A 203 14.04 -1.43 -13.32
C TYR A 203 15.20 -1.18 -12.38
N PHE A 204 16.35 -0.86 -12.95
CA PHE A 204 17.61 -0.71 -12.24
C PHE A 204 18.56 0.15 -13.08
N SER A 205 19.50 0.80 -12.41
CA SER A 205 20.70 1.38 -13.03
C SER A 205 21.65 0.25 -13.40
N TYR A 206 22.34 0.32 -14.55
CA TYR A 206 22.97 -0.87 -15.15
C TYR A 206 24.30 -0.59 -15.83
N ILE A 207 25.10 -1.63 -16.04
CA ILE A 207 26.25 -1.60 -16.95
C ILE A 207 25.77 -2.02 -18.34
N ALA A 208 26.14 -1.29 -19.38
CA ALA A 208 25.49 -1.24 -20.70
C ALA A 208 25.35 -2.55 -21.53
N THR A 209 25.69 -3.73 -20.99
CA THR A 209 25.94 -4.95 -21.77
C THR A 209 24.77 -5.94 -21.94
N SER A 210 23.59 -5.77 -21.31
CA SER A 210 22.41 -6.64 -21.63
C SER A 210 21.07 -6.18 -21.01
N LEU A 211 20.23 -5.47 -21.77
CA LEU A 211 18.92 -4.98 -21.28
C LEU A 211 17.69 -5.72 -21.82
N ASP A 212 17.81 -6.46 -22.92
CA ASP A 212 16.61 -6.93 -23.64
C ASP A 212 15.84 -8.03 -22.91
N ILE A 213 16.55 -8.93 -22.22
CA ILE A 213 15.89 -10.00 -21.46
C ILE A 213 15.13 -9.46 -20.24
N PHE A 214 15.66 -8.43 -19.58
CA PHE A 214 15.00 -7.73 -18.48
C PHE A 214 13.72 -7.00 -18.89
N LYS A 215 13.48 -6.77 -20.20
CA LYS A 215 12.19 -6.26 -20.68
C LYS A 215 11.06 -7.28 -20.49
N LYS A 216 11.35 -8.59 -20.49
CA LYS A 216 10.35 -9.65 -20.30
C LYS A 216 9.72 -9.60 -18.91
N VAL A 217 10.51 -9.29 -17.87
CA VAL A 217 10.04 -9.24 -16.47
C VAL A 217 9.34 -7.91 -16.10
N ARG A 218 9.18 -6.99 -17.07
CA ARG A 218 8.47 -5.70 -16.88
C ARG A 218 6.97 -5.84 -17.09
N TRP A 219 6.33 -6.62 -16.21
CA TRP A 219 4.88 -6.82 -16.26
C TRP A 219 4.13 -5.55 -15.84
N PRO A 220 2.86 -5.39 -16.23
CA PRO A 220 2.04 -4.23 -15.85
C PRO A 220 1.53 -4.35 -14.40
N PHE A 221 2.42 -4.65 -13.46
CA PHE A 221 2.14 -4.93 -12.04
C PHE A 221 1.18 -3.92 -11.42
N LYS A 222 1.41 -2.61 -11.62
CA LYS A 222 0.55 -1.59 -11.03
C LYS A 222 -0.87 -1.59 -11.59
N ARG A 223 -1.03 -1.88 -12.89
CA ARG A 223 -2.35 -2.01 -13.53
C ARG A 223 -3.08 -3.24 -13.02
N TRP A 224 -2.34 -4.30 -12.67
CA TRP A 224 -2.91 -5.51 -12.09
C TRP A 224 -3.25 -5.39 -10.61
N GLY A 225 -2.81 -4.33 -9.92
CA GLY A 225 -3.17 -4.08 -8.53
C GLY A 225 -2.02 -4.22 -7.52
N ALA A 226 -0.81 -4.54 -7.97
CA ALA A 226 0.35 -4.58 -7.08
C ALA A 226 0.71 -3.17 -6.55
N ASP A 227 1.22 -3.10 -5.33
CA ASP A 227 1.63 -1.84 -4.70
C ASP A 227 3.13 -1.59 -4.76
N ILE A 228 3.93 -2.66 -4.71
CA ILE A 228 5.38 -2.59 -4.75
C ILE A 228 5.97 -3.91 -5.27
N VAL A 229 7.18 -3.83 -5.84
CA VAL A 229 7.97 -4.98 -6.28
C VAL A 229 9.33 -4.95 -5.59
N LEU A 230 9.75 -6.08 -5.01
CA LEU A 230 11.03 -6.26 -4.32
C LEU A 230 11.91 -7.26 -5.08
N THR A 231 13.20 -6.95 -5.25
CA THR A 231 14.15 -7.76 -6.04
C THR A 231 15.55 -7.85 -5.43
N GLY A 232 16.38 -8.79 -5.90
CA GLY A 232 17.78 -9.03 -5.51
C GLY A 232 18.71 -8.94 -6.72
N ASP A 233 19.58 -9.93 -6.91
CA ASP A 233 20.50 -10.17 -8.05
C ASP A 233 21.66 -9.19 -8.11
N PHE A 234 21.36 -7.90 -8.26
CA PHE A 234 22.41 -6.91 -8.22
C PHE A 234 22.83 -6.64 -6.77
N HIS A 235 24.12 -6.77 -6.51
CA HIS A 235 24.74 -6.57 -5.19
C HIS A 235 24.85 -5.09 -4.79
N TRP A 236 23.75 -4.38 -4.90
CA TRP A 236 23.52 -3.03 -4.41
C TRP A 236 22.09 -2.89 -3.90
N TYR A 237 21.85 -1.79 -3.18
CA TYR A 237 20.51 -1.33 -2.86
C TYR A 237 20.10 -0.26 -3.87
N GLU A 238 18.93 -0.41 -4.49
CA GLU A 238 18.36 0.63 -5.35
C GLU A 238 16.86 0.75 -5.14
N ARG A 239 16.36 1.98 -4.99
CA ARG A 239 14.92 2.25 -5.07
C ARG A 239 14.61 3.07 -6.31
N VAL A 240 13.79 2.51 -7.18
CA VAL A 240 13.34 3.10 -8.44
C VAL A 240 11.86 3.46 -8.36
N ARG A 241 11.50 4.63 -8.89
CA ARG A 241 10.09 5.04 -9.04
C ARG A 241 9.74 5.31 -10.50
N LYS A 242 8.98 4.39 -11.09
CA LYS A 242 8.47 4.48 -12.47
C LYS A 242 6.96 4.75 -12.44
N GLY A 243 6.53 5.93 -12.86
CA GLY A 243 5.14 6.36 -12.73
C GLY A 243 4.68 6.40 -11.27
N ASN A 244 3.57 5.73 -10.96
CA ASN A 244 3.03 5.61 -9.60
C ASN A 244 3.49 4.33 -8.87
N MET A 245 4.37 3.52 -9.47
CA MET A 245 4.88 2.26 -8.91
C MET A 245 6.30 2.43 -8.35
N THR A 246 6.60 1.69 -7.29
CA THR A 246 7.92 1.65 -6.67
C THR A 246 8.51 0.25 -6.79
N TYR A 247 9.80 0.19 -7.08
CA TYR A 247 10.60 -1.03 -7.20
C TYR A 247 11.81 -0.87 -6.27
N ILE A 248 12.13 -1.89 -5.48
CA ILE A 248 13.28 -1.88 -4.57
C ILE A 248 14.13 -3.12 -4.81
N THR A 249 15.38 -2.91 -5.18
CA THR A 249 16.42 -3.95 -5.28
C THR A 249 17.25 -3.95 -4.00
N ASN A 250 17.51 -5.12 -3.43
CA ASN A 250 18.41 -5.31 -2.29
C ASN A 250 19.19 -6.62 -2.42
N GLY A 251 20.34 -6.59 -3.09
CA GLY A 251 21.29 -7.71 -3.11
C GLY A 251 22.48 -7.55 -2.16
N LEU A 252 22.31 -6.82 -1.06
CA LEU A 252 23.36 -6.56 -0.09
C LEU A 252 23.29 -7.47 1.16
N GLY A 253 22.67 -8.64 1.05
CA GLY A 253 22.36 -9.52 2.17
C GLY A 253 23.50 -10.40 2.69
N GLY A 254 24.68 -10.34 2.09
CA GLY A 254 25.89 -10.97 2.64
C GLY A 254 26.75 -11.73 1.63
N GLY A 255 26.28 -11.86 0.38
CA GLY A 255 27.00 -12.41 -0.76
C GLY A 255 28.25 -11.61 -1.13
N LYS A 256 28.88 -11.97 -2.26
CA LYS A 256 30.14 -11.35 -2.71
C LYS A 256 29.95 -9.84 -2.91
N PHE A 257 30.42 -9.03 -1.97
CA PHE A 257 30.35 -7.58 -2.07
C PHE A 257 31.31 -7.07 -3.16
N ASP A 258 30.75 -6.73 -4.32
CA ASP A 258 31.47 -6.08 -5.41
C ASP A 258 31.10 -4.58 -5.39
N PRO A 259 32.01 -3.68 -4.99
CA PRO A 259 31.71 -2.26 -4.99
C PRO A 259 31.45 -1.78 -6.43
N LEU A 260 30.27 -1.20 -6.67
CA LEU A 260 29.88 -0.55 -7.94
C LEU A 260 30.84 0.54 -8.41
N PHE A 261 31.68 1.05 -7.51
CA PHE A 261 32.57 2.18 -7.72
C PHE A 261 34.03 1.72 -7.71
N ASP A 262 34.34 0.63 -8.42
CA ASP A 262 35.69 0.51 -8.94
C ASP A 262 35.83 1.54 -10.09
N ASP A 263 36.87 2.37 -10.02
CA ASP A 263 37.15 3.48 -10.95
C ASP A 263 37.37 3.01 -12.41
N THR A 264 37.29 1.70 -12.66
CA THR A 264 37.42 1.03 -13.95
C THR A 264 36.08 0.80 -14.69
N LEU A 265 34.93 0.95 -14.03
CA LEU A 265 33.60 0.73 -14.63
C LEU A 265 33.13 1.94 -15.47
N THR A 266 33.74 2.14 -16.64
CA THR A 266 33.48 3.30 -17.52
C THR A 266 32.09 3.35 -18.17
N ASN A 267 31.23 2.35 -17.94
CA ASN A 267 29.96 2.14 -18.68
C ASN A 267 28.71 2.00 -17.77
N PHE A 268 28.76 2.48 -16.53
CA PHE A 268 27.61 2.48 -15.64
C PHE A 268 26.59 3.56 -16.04
N VAL A 269 25.32 3.20 -16.13
CA VAL A 269 24.21 4.06 -16.54
C VAL A 269 23.21 4.19 -15.39
N TYR A 270 23.11 5.42 -14.86
CA TYR A 270 22.05 5.80 -13.92
C TYR A 270 20.75 6.06 -14.67
N ILE A 271 19.67 5.39 -14.26
CA ILE A 271 18.34 5.69 -14.82
C ILE A 271 17.69 6.89 -14.10
N PRO A 272 16.98 7.80 -14.80
CA PRO A 272 16.33 8.96 -14.18
C PRO A 272 15.31 8.63 -13.09
N GLU A 273 14.74 7.42 -13.12
CA GLU A 273 13.78 6.93 -12.15
C GLU A 273 14.40 6.51 -10.82
N SER A 274 15.72 6.29 -10.78
CA SER A 274 16.43 5.94 -9.56
C SER A 274 16.31 7.08 -8.54
N LYS A 275 15.95 6.73 -7.30
CA LYS A 275 15.79 7.69 -6.18
C LYS A 275 16.89 7.57 -5.16
N ILE A 276 17.49 6.39 -5.06
CA ILE A 276 18.69 6.13 -4.31
C ILE A 276 19.32 4.86 -4.89
N LEU A 277 20.63 4.88 -5.03
CA LEU A 277 21.50 3.75 -5.33
C LEU A 277 22.59 3.75 -4.24
N TYR A 278 22.84 2.61 -3.63
CA TYR A 278 23.77 2.49 -2.51
C TYR A 278 24.45 1.12 -2.52
N ASN A 279 25.77 1.11 -2.33
CA ASN A 279 26.58 -0.11 -2.33
C ASN A 279 27.82 0.02 -1.44
N ASP A 280 27.80 0.91 -0.43
CA ASP A 280 29.00 1.14 0.40
C ASP A 280 29.11 0.13 1.55
N ALA A 281 28.01 -0.52 1.94
CA ALA A 281 28.00 -1.52 2.99
C ALA A 281 26.86 -2.51 2.82
N LEU A 282 27.06 -3.72 3.35
CA LEU A 282 26.03 -4.74 3.44
C LEU A 282 24.88 -4.31 4.36
N GLY A 283 23.70 -4.91 4.16
CA GLY A 283 22.51 -4.59 4.94
C GLY A 283 21.29 -5.41 4.54
N ALA A 284 20.19 -5.16 5.23
CA ALA A 284 18.91 -5.78 4.94
C ALA A 284 17.79 -4.73 5.00
N GLN A 285 16.61 -5.08 4.49
CA GLN A 285 15.43 -4.24 4.66
C GLN A 285 14.63 -4.70 5.87
N LEU A 286 14.35 -3.77 6.79
CA LEU A 286 13.31 -3.92 7.81
C LEU A 286 12.03 -3.29 7.26
N VAL A 287 10.95 -4.08 7.21
CA VAL A 287 9.65 -3.59 6.78
C VAL A 287 8.69 -3.63 7.96
N GLU A 288 8.04 -2.50 8.24
CA GLU A 288 7.07 -2.36 9.32
C GLU A 288 5.69 -2.17 8.72
N GLU A 289 4.76 -3.05 9.08
CA GLU A 289 3.36 -2.94 8.69
C GLU A 289 2.57 -2.19 9.76
N TYR A 290 1.80 -1.21 9.29
CA TYR A 290 0.79 -0.48 10.04
C TYR A 290 -0.55 -0.60 9.34
N LYS A 291 -1.64 -0.21 10.02
CA LYS A 291 -2.99 -0.21 9.43
C LYS A 291 -3.08 0.58 8.12
N ASP A 292 -2.25 1.58 7.91
CA ASP A 292 -2.34 2.52 6.78
C ASP A 292 -1.09 2.62 5.93
N SER A 293 -0.01 1.97 6.36
CA SER A 293 1.27 2.08 5.70
C SER A 293 2.10 0.81 5.78
N LEU A 294 2.94 0.62 4.76
CA LEU A 294 4.15 -0.18 4.85
C LEU A 294 5.35 0.74 4.85
N VAL A 295 6.28 0.52 5.78
CA VAL A 295 7.48 1.34 5.93
C VAL A 295 8.70 0.48 5.66
N PHE A 296 9.35 0.74 4.54
CA PHE A 296 10.55 0.04 4.11
C PHE A 296 11.76 0.84 4.57
N LYS A 297 12.67 0.19 5.31
CA LYS A 297 13.92 0.77 5.79
C LYS A 297 15.07 -0.09 5.33
N PHE A 298 15.99 0.45 4.53
CA PHE A 298 17.27 -0.22 4.29
C PHE A 298 18.28 0.22 5.35
N ILE A 299 18.78 -0.76 6.11
CA ILE A 299 19.66 -0.55 7.25
C ILE A 299 20.91 -1.39 7.03
N THR A 300 22.07 -0.75 7.15
CA THR A 300 23.37 -1.43 6.99
C THR A 300 23.72 -2.25 8.24
N VAL A 301 24.67 -3.17 8.12
CA VAL A 301 25.25 -3.93 9.24
C VAL A 301 25.83 -3.06 10.37
N ASN A 302 26.18 -1.79 10.07
CA ASN A 302 26.63 -0.80 11.05
C ASN A 302 25.46 0.00 11.69
N ASN A 303 24.23 -0.49 11.61
CA ASN A 303 23.00 0.16 12.10
C ASN A 303 22.70 1.55 11.50
N GLN A 304 23.26 1.88 10.34
CA GLN A 304 22.95 3.12 9.63
C GLN A 304 21.70 2.95 8.75
N LEU A 305 20.69 3.81 8.96
CA LEU A 305 19.55 3.94 8.05
C LEU A 305 19.99 4.69 6.79
N LYS A 306 19.91 4.06 5.63
CA LYS A 306 20.30 4.66 4.34
C LYS A 306 19.12 5.07 3.49
N ASP A 307 18.03 4.32 3.56
CA ASP A 307 16.78 4.69 2.92
C ASP A 307 15.56 4.41 3.79
N ARG A 308 14.55 5.26 3.65
CA ARG A 308 13.23 5.09 4.25
C ARG A 308 12.16 5.46 3.24
N TYR A 309 11.34 4.47 2.88
CA TYR A 309 10.19 4.64 2.00
C TYR A 309 8.89 4.26 2.72
N VAL A 310 7.88 5.11 2.60
CA VAL A 310 6.54 4.86 3.15
C VAL A 310 5.58 4.67 1.99
N LEU A 311 4.98 3.50 1.93
CA LEU A 311 3.89 3.19 1.03
C LEU A 311 2.58 3.44 1.78
N LEU A 312 1.73 4.32 1.25
CA LEU A 312 0.42 4.66 1.83
C LEU A 312 -0.69 4.23 0.89
N GLN A 313 -1.80 3.75 1.46
CA GLN A 313 -3.07 3.63 0.74
C GLN A 313 -3.97 4.84 1.04
N PRO A 314 -4.88 5.19 0.11
CA PRO A 314 -5.99 6.11 0.39
C PRO A 314 -6.75 5.67 1.65
N LYS A 315 -7.13 6.62 2.52
CA LYS A 315 -7.97 6.34 3.69
C LYS A 315 -9.39 6.76 3.36
N THR A 316 -10.25 5.82 3.04
CA THR A 316 -11.56 6.14 2.46
C THR A 316 -12.71 5.69 3.32
N ILE A 317 -13.79 6.46 3.38
CA ILE A 317 -15.05 6.00 3.98
C ILE A 317 -16.20 6.20 3.01
N ARG A 318 -17.26 5.41 3.16
CA ARG A 318 -18.48 5.55 2.36
C ARG A 318 -19.58 6.22 3.19
N VAL A 319 -20.06 7.38 2.76
CA VAL A 319 -21.18 8.07 3.44
C VAL A 319 -22.36 8.17 2.49
N LYS A 320 -23.54 7.78 2.96
CA LYS A 320 -24.80 8.00 2.28
C LYS A 320 -25.53 9.18 2.91
N SER A 321 -25.82 10.18 2.09
CA SER A 321 -26.59 11.37 2.48
C SER A 321 -27.55 11.74 1.36
N LEU A 322 -28.83 11.91 1.69
CA LEU A 322 -29.82 12.44 0.76
C LEU A 322 -30.13 13.89 1.14
N ILE A 323 -30.08 14.79 0.16
CA ILE A 323 -30.44 16.20 0.33
C ILE A 323 -31.91 16.35 -0.03
N GLU A 324 -32.71 16.94 0.87
CA GLU A 324 -34.17 17.00 0.76
C GLU A 324 -34.67 17.51 -0.59
N GLY A 325 -34.19 18.66 -1.07
CA GLY A 325 -34.66 19.23 -2.33
C GLY A 325 -34.28 18.40 -3.55
N SER A 326 -33.06 17.84 -3.53
CA SER A 326 -32.51 17.02 -4.61
C SER A 326 -33.07 15.59 -4.66
N TYR A 327 -33.62 15.08 -3.56
CA TYR A 327 -34.21 13.74 -3.48
C TYR A 327 -35.63 13.70 -4.06
N LYS A 328 -35.85 12.77 -4.99
CA LYS A 328 -37.12 12.54 -5.70
C LYS A 328 -37.70 11.17 -5.27
N PRO A 329 -38.61 11.14 -4.28
CA PRO A 329 -39.12 9.90 -3.69
C PRO A 329 -39.80 8.97 -4.70
N ALA A 330 -40.49 9.54 -5.70
CA ALA A 330 -41.22 8.81 -6.73
C ALA A 330 -40.35 7.79 -7.49
N ILE A 331 -39.05 8.08 -7.64
CA ILE A 331 -38.09 7.19 -8.32
C ILE A 331 -37.02 6.65 -7.36
N GLY A 332 -37.06 7.01 -6.08
CA GLY A 332 -36.06 6.61 -5.10
C GLY A 332 -34.64 7.09 -5.40
N LYS A 333 -34.49 8.21 -6.13
CA LYS A 333 -33.19 8.76 -6.57
C LYS A 333 -33.00 10.20 -6.13
N MET A 334 -31.74 10.60 -5.98
CA MET A 334 -31.33 11.98 -5.78
C MET A 334 -30.59 12.49 -7.02
N VAL A 335 -30.74 13.78 -7.34
CA VAL A 335 -29.85 14.47 -8.29
C VAL A 335 -28.42 14.46 -7.70
N PRO A 336 -27.44 13.82 -8.37
CA PRO A 336 -26.05 13.79 -7.91
C PRO A 336 -25.46 15.19 -7.71
N ASP A 337 -24.75 15.41 -6.59
CA ASP A 337 -24.01 16.64 -6.37
C ASP A 337 -22.77 16.45 -5.49
N THR A 338 -21.90 17.45 -5.47
CA THR A 338 -20.71 17.48 -4.64
C THR A 338 -21.08 17.71 -3.18
N VAL A 339 -20.79 16.74 -2.33
CA VAL A 339 -20.91 16.83 -0.88
C VAL A 339 -19.52 16.85 -0.26
N ARG A 340 -19.34 17.61 0.82
CA ARG A 340 -18.13 17.58 1.65
C ARG A 340 -18.43 16.88 2.96
N VAL A 341 -17.56 15.95 3.35
CA VAL A 341 -17.56 15.34 4.68
C VAL A 341 -16.34 15.81 5.46
N TYR A 342 -16.54 16.22 6.70
CA TYR A 342 -15.48 16.52 7.65
C TYR A 342 -15.35 15.42 8.69
N LEU A 343 -14.12 15.12 9.09
CA LEU A 343 -13.81 14.39 10.31
C LEU A 343 -13.55 15.39 11.43
N ARG A 344 -14.34 15.33 12.48
CA ARG A 344 -14.19 16.18 13.68
C ARG A 344 -13.79 15.33 14.87
N ARG A 345 -12.94 15.86 15.77
CA ARG A 345 -12.58 15.16 17.02
C ARG A 345 -13.84 14.74 17.78
N SER A 346 -13.77 13.63 18.51
CA SER A 346 -14.86 13.16 19.39
C SER A 346 -15.00 13.96 20.68
N ASN A 347 -14.01 14.80 21.02
CA ASN A 347 -14.00 15.63 22.22
C ASN A 347 -14.06 17.12 21.88
N SER A 348 -14.68 17.90 22.77
CA SER A 348 -14.69 19.37 22.70
C SER A 348 -13.26 19.91 22.56
N PRO A 349 -13.00 20.91 21.67
CA PRO A 349 -13.96 21.70 20.90
C PRO A 349 -14.32 21.12 19.52
N PHE A 350 -14.22 19.80 19.34
CA PHE A 350 -14.61 19.06 18.12
C PHE A 350 -13.98 19.62 16.84
N THR A 351 -12.71 20.00 16.93
CA THR A 351 -11.95 20.58 15.82
C THR A 351 -11.98 19.67 14.60
N ILE A 352 -12.06 20.28 13.41
CA ILE A 352 -11.91 19.57 12.14
C ILE A 352 -10.48 19.03 12.05
N ILE A 353 -10.35 17.71 11.91
CA ILE A 353 -9.08 17.02 11.66
C ILE A 353 -8.83 16.90 10.18
N ASP A 354 -9.85 16.53 9.41
CA ASP A 354 -9.74 16.42 7.97
C ASP A 354 -11.05 16.66 7.23
N SER A 355 -10.97 16.79 5.91
CA SER A 355 -12.15 16.92 5.06
C SER A 355 -11.92 16.29 3.69
N ALA A 356 -12.99 15.77 3.09
CA ALA A 356 -12.99 15.20 1.76
C ALA A 356 -14.24 15.64 1.00
N LYS A 357 -14.14 15.80 -0.32
CA LYS A 357 -15.27 16.05 -1.22
C LYS A 357 -15.48 14.84 -2.11
N ALA A 358 -16.73 14.52 -2.38
CA ALA A 358 -17.11 13.49 -3.34
C ALA A 358 -18.37 13.93 -4.11
N LEU A 359 -18.46 13.55 -5.38
CA LEU A 359 -19.73 13.57 -6.11
C LEU A 359 -20.54 12.35 -5.63
N THR A 360 -21.74 12.57 -5.11
CA THR A 360 -22.61 11.46 -4.69
C THR A 360 -23.20 10.74 -5.90
N ASP A 361 -23.45 9.44 -5.81
CA ASP A 361 -24.26 8.72 -6.80
C ASP A 361 -25.77 9.05 -6.67
N SER A 362 -26.58 8.49 -7.57
CA SER A 362 -28.05 8.69 -7.56
C SER A 362 -28.75 8.09 -6.33
N LEU A 363 -28.08 7.27 -5.53
CA LEU A 363 -28.56 6.70 -4.26
C LEU A 363 -28.07 7.50 -3.05
N GLY A 364 -27.28 8.56 -3.25
CA GLY A 364 -26.73 9.43 -2.22
C GLY A 364 -25.40 8.96 -1.63
N TYR A 365 -24.75 7.94 -2.18
CA TYR A 365 -23.44 7.48 -1.70
C TYR A 365 -22.31 8.32 -2.28
N GLY A 366 -21.40 8.77 -1.41
CA GLY A 366 -20.08 9.29 -1.79
C GLY A 366 -18.95 8.46 -1.19
N LEU A 367 -17.82 8.39 -1.89
CA LEU A 367 -16.56 7.81 -1.41
C LEU A 367 -15.58 8.92 -1.09
N TYR A 368 -15.18 9.03 0.18
CA TYR A 368 -14.47 10.19 0.72
C TYR A 368 -13.06 9.80 1.16
N ASN A 369 -12.03 10.38 0.52
CA ASN A 369 -10.62 10.09 0.81
C ASN A 369 -10.00 11.15 1.75
N PHE A 370 -9.46 10.71 2.88
CA PHE A 370 -8.83 11.51 3.91
C PHE A 370 -7.32 11.27 3.95
N SER A 371 -6.56 12.34 4.15
CA SER A 371 -5.09 12.29 4.23
C SER A 371 -4.59 12.27 5.68
N ARG A 372 -5.37 12.85 6.60
CA ARG A 372 -5.00 13.06 8.02
C ARG A 372 -5.82 12.21 8.99
N ALA A 373 -6.74 11.40 8.48
CA ALA A 373 -7.45 10.42 9.29
C ALA A 373 -6.48 9.44 9.96
N LYS A 374 -6.80 9.05 11.19
CA LYS A 374 -6.06 8.04 11.96
C LYS A 374 -7.00 6.89 12.26
N TYR A 375 -6.57 5.65 12.02
CA TYR A 375 -7.41 4.49 12.28
C TYR A 375 -7.71 4.38 13.77
N ASP A 376 -8.85 3.78 14.11
CA ASP A 376 -9.38 3.57 15.46
C ASP A 376 -9.66 4.85 16.27
N SER A 377 -9.22 6.01 15.80
CA SER A 377 -9.56 7.29 16.40
C SER A 377 -11.03 7.60 16.15
N LEU A 378 -11.73 8.01 17.21
CA LEU A 378 -13.14 8.36 17.15
C LEU A 378 -13.33 9.73 16.49
N TYR A 379 -14.16 9.78 15.44
CA TYR A 379 -14.56 11.03 14.78
C TYR A 379 -16.07 11.16 14.69
N TYR A 380 -16.57 12.39 14.86
CA TYR A 380 -17.86 12.76 14.30
C TYR A 380 -17.70 12.99 12.80
N LEU A 381 -18.66 12.49 12.03
CA LEU A 381 -18.78 12.81 10.61
C LEU A 381 -19.70 14.00 10.46
N THR A 382 -19.27 15.00 9.69
CA THR A 382 -20.12 16.17 9.41
C THR A 382 -20.31 16.32 7.91
N VAL A 383 -21.55 16.25 7.46
CA VAL A 383 -21.95 16.46 6.07
C VAL A 383 -22.24 17.93 5.85
N SER A 384 -21.59 18.51 4.84
CA SER A 384 -21.81 19.87 4.37
C SER A 384 -22.06 19.84 2.88
N HIS A 385 -23.20 20.39 2.49
CA HIS A 385 -23.59 20.56 1.09
C HIS A 385 -23.87 22.04 0.81
N ARG A 386 -23.94 22.42 -0.46
CA ARG A 386 -23.93 23.83 -0.89
C ARG A 386 -25.13 24.65 -0.39
N ASN A 387 -26.24 23.97 -0.11
CA ASN A 387 -27.52 24.58 0.23
C ASN A 387 -28.38 23.70 1.16
N SER A 388 -27.72 22.88 1.98
CA SER A 388 -28.35 22.10 3.04
C SER A 388 -27.79 22.50 4.39
N ILE A 389 -28.54 22.24 5.46
CA ILE A 389 -28.03 22.39 6.82
C ILE A 389 -26.81 21.48 7.04
N GLU A 390 -25.84 21.93 7.83
CA GLU A 390 -24.74 21.06 8.27
C GLU A 390 -25.30 19.96 9.19
N THR A 391 -25.03 18.69 8.87
CA THR A 391 -25.54 17.55 9.64
C THR A 391 -24.41 16.72 10.21
N TRP A 392 -24.46 16.48 11.52
CA TRP A 392 -23.49 15.66 12.25
C TRP A 392 -24.00 14.23 12.44
N SER A 393 -23.10 13.26 12.42
CA SER A 393 -23.39 11.89 12.85
C SER A 393 -23.84 11.89 14.31
N LYS A 394 -24.74 10.97 14.66
CA LYS A 394 -25.29 10.86 16.03
C LYS A 394 -24.20 10.64 17.08
N PHE A 395 -23.26 9.76 16.76
CA PHE A 395 -22.14 9.38 17.61
C PHE A 395 -20.84 9.54 16.85
N SER A 396 -19.74 9.68 17.59
CA SER A 396 -18.41 9.51 17.02
C SER A 396 -18.15 8.03 16.76
N MET A 397 -17.47 7.71 15.68
CA MET A 397 -17.15 6.34 15.27
C MET A 397 -15.65 6.19 15.02
N PRO A 398 -15.08 5.01 15.29
CA PRO A 398 -13.69 4.74 14.94
C PRO A 398 -13.54 4.85 13.43
N PHE A 399 -12.48 5.52 12.98
CA PHE A 399 -12.15 5.54 11.56
C PHE A 399 -11.58 4.18 11.15
N ASP A 400 -12.14 3.63 10.07
CA ASP A 400 -11.65 2.47 9.35
C ASP A 400 -12.02 2.62 7.87
N ASP A 401 -11.32 1.94 6.95
CA ASP A 401 -11.65 2.03 5.52
C ASP A 401 -12.98 1.36 5.19
N ASP A 402 -13.39 0.39 6.01
CA ASP A 402 -14.68 -0.28 5.92
C ASP A 402 -15.82 0.57 6.53
N LEU A 403 -15.52 1.77 7.05
CA LEU A 403 -16.54 2.63 7.65
C LEU A 403 -17.57 3.06 6.60
N GLN A 404 -18.79 2.54 6.76
CA GLN A 404 -19.97 2.98 6.04
C GLN A 404 -20.94 3.68 6.99
N TYR A 405 -21.32 4.92 6.67
CA TYR A 405 -22.32 5.67 7.42
C TYR A 405 -23.52 6.05 6.56
N ASP A 406 -24.71 5.58 6.93
CA ASP A 406 -25.95 5.86 6.22
C ASP A 406 -26.88 6.74 7.08
N PHE A 407 -26.97 8.03 6.73
CA PHE A 407 -27.86 9.00 7.38
C PHE A 407 -29.35 8.76 7.09
N THR A 408 -29.68 7.94 6.09
CA THR A 408 -31.00 7.90 5.44
C THR A 408 -31.95 6.88 6.07
N THR A 409 -31.43 6.03 6.95
CA THR A 409 -32.15 4.90 7.55
C THR A 409 -33.01 5.29 8.76
N ASP A 410 -32.57 6.28 9.55
CA ASP A 410 -33.33 6.82 10.68
C ASP A 410 -32.91 8.27 10.97
N SER A 411 -33.84 9.12 11.42
CA SER A 411 -33.52 10.46 11.94
C SER A 411 -32.42 10.44 13.02
N ALA A 412 -32.41 9.41 13.86
CA ALA A 412 -31.46 9.21 14.95
C ALA A 412 -30.05 8.84 14.46
N LYS A 413 -29.81 8.77 13.15
CA LYS A 413 -28.45 8.80 12.56
C LYS A 413 -27.87 10.21 12.59
N ALA A 414 -28.67 11.26 12.65
CA ALA A 414 -28.18 12.61 12.85
C ALA A 414 -28.15 12.99 14.33
N PHE A 415 -27.17 13.81 14.71
CA PHE A 415 -27.19 14.46 16.02
C PHE A 415 -28.47 15.31 16.17
N GLY A 416 -29.08 15.27 17.36
CA GLY A 416 -30.37 15.94 17.61
C GLY A 416 -31.56 15.42 16.79
N ASN A 417 -31.41 14.28 16.10
CA ASN A 417 -32.41 13.75 15.15
C ASN A 417 -32.77 14.76 14.05
N ASN A 418 -31.81 15.61 13.65
CA ASN A 418 -32.00 16.77 12.78
C ASN A 418 -32.09 16.41 11.29
N MET A 419 -33.15 15.69 10.92
CA MET A 419 -33.41 15.20 9.56
C MET A 419 -34.89 15.33 9.23
N THR A 420 -35.21 15.45 7.95
CA THR A 420 -36.59 15.44 7.46
C THR A 420 -36.95 14.11 6.82
N LYS A 421 -38.21 13.68 6.97
CA LYS A 421 -38.71 12.46 6.35
C LYS A 421 -39.34 12.80 5.00
N LYS A 422 -38.84 12.20 3.92
CA LYS A 422 -39.45 12.22 2.59
C LYS A 422 -39.87 10.80 2.22
N GLU A 423 -41.15 10.51 2.35
CA GLU A 423 -41.71 9.16 2.22
C GLU A 423 -40.98 8.17 3.15
N ASN A 424 -40.26 7.20 2.59
CA ASN A 424 -39.58 6.15 3.33
C ASN A 424 -38.12 6.48 3.70
N MET A 425 -37.60 7.64 3.29
CA MET A 425 -36.19 8.00 3.49
C MET A 425 -36.02 9.25 4.34
N TRP A 426 -34.97 9.25 5.15
CA TRP A 426 -34.52 10.45 5.87
C TRP A 426 -33.55 11.26 5.02
N CYS A 427 -33.79 12.55 4.93
CA CYS A 427 -33.02 13.52 4.16
C CYS A 427 -32.50 14.64 5.05
N ILE A 428 -31.37 15.22 4.67
CA ILE A 428 -30.83 16.43 5.25
C ILE A 428 -31.67 17.61 4.77
N TYR A 429 -32.11 18.47 5.69
CA TYR A 429 -32.89 19.66 5.38
C TYR A 429 -32.18 20.56 4.37
N SER A 430 -32.91 20.98 3.34
CA SER A 430 -32.42 21.95 2.36
C SER A 430 -32.84 23.37 2.75
N GLY A 431 -32.02 24.35 2.41
CA GLY A 431 -32.36 25.76 2.53
C GLY A 431 -31.43 26.63 3.35
N ASP A 432 -30.34 26.10 3.91
CA ASP A 432 -29.25 26.93 4.46
C ASP A 432 -28.37 27.39 3.28
N THR A 433 -28.81 28.40 2.55
CA THR A 433 -28.14 28.94 1.35
C THR A 433 -27.02 29.92 1.73
N MET A 434 -27.17 30.56 2.90
CA MET A 434 -26.19 31.48 3.46
C MET A 434 -25.02 30.77 4.16
N LYS A 435 -25.16 29.49 4.53
CA LYS A 435 -24.14 28.67 5.21
C LYS A 435 -23.78 29.19 6.59
N ASP A 436 -24.74 29.75 7.31
CA ASP A 436 -24.56 30.24 8.69
C ASP A 436 -25.04 29.22 9.74
N GLY A 437 -25.64 28.11 9.29
CA GLY A 437 -26.09 27.02 10.15
C GLY A 437 -27.49 27.22 10.71
N VAL A 438 -28.27 28.15 10.16
CA VAL A 438 -29.69 28.37 10.41
C VAL A 438 -30.40 28.36 9.06
N ILE A 439 -31.66 27.93 9.01
CA ILE A 439 -32.54 28.14 7.85
C ILE A 439 -33.57 29.19 8.27
N ASP A 440 -33.41 30.43 7.80
CA ASP A 440 -34.25 31.55 8.21
C ASP A 440 -34.70 32.48 7.06
N GLY A 441 -35.25 33.63 7.44
CA GLY A 441 -35.76 34.63 6.50
C GLY A 441 -34.70 35.19 5.56
N THR A 442 -33.41 35.11 5.90
CA THR A 442 -32.32 35.56 5.04
C THR A 442 -32.10 34.59 3.88
N ASP A 443 -32.11 33.28 4.12
CA ASP A 443 -32.07 32.26 3.06
C ASP A 443 -33.31 32.35 2.16
N LEU A 444 -34.49 32.48 2.77
CA LEU A 444 -35.74 32.63 2.04
C LEU A 444 -35.75 33.92 1.20
N GLY A 445 -35.22 35.03 1.74
CA GLY A 445 -35.06 36.28 1.03
C GLY A 445 -34.14 36.15 -0.18
N GLN A 446 -33.03 35.42 -0.04
CA GLN A 446 -32.13 35.13 -1.17
C GLN A 446 -32.86 34.35 -2.27
N ALA A 447 -33.52 33.24 -1.93
CA ALA A 447 -34.22 32.42 -2.92
C ALA A 447 -35.36 33.17 -3.60
N ASN A 448 -36.11 34.00 -2.88
CA ASN A 448 -37.16 34.85 -3.47
C ASN A 448 -36.61 35.88 -4.46
N ASN A 449 -35.49 36.53 -4.12
CA ASN A 449 -34.83 37.48 -5.01
C ASN A 449 -34.31 36.79 -6.27
N ASP A 450 -33.65 35.63 -6.10
CA ASP A 450 -33.11 34.86 -7.21
C ASP A 450 -34.23 34.31 -8.12
N ALA A 451 -35.34 33.84 -7.54
CA ALA A 451 -36.53 33.40 -8.29
C ALA A 451 -37.20 34.54 -9.06
N SER A 452 -37.33 35.71 -8.44
CA SER A 452 -37.90 36.91 -9.09
C SER A 452 -37.04 37.42 -10.26
N ASN A 453 -35.75 37.13 -10.22
CA ASN A 453 -34.79 37.45 -11.28
C ASN A 453 -34.54 36.30 -12.27
N TYR A 454 -35.32 35.20 -12.18
CA TYR A 454 -35.20 34.04 -13.06
C TYR A 454 -33.77 33.44 -13.12
N PHE A 455 -33.10 33.37 -11.97
CA PHE A 455 -31.76 32.80 -11.90
C PHE A 455 -31.78 31.32 -12.31
N THR A 456 -30.76 30.90 -13.06
CA THR A 456 -30.61 29.52 -13.53
C THR A 456 -29.18 29.03 -13.37
N GLY A 457 -28.98 27.73 -13.49
CA GLY A 457 -27.68 27.08 -13.40
C GLY A 457 -27.35 26.60 -11.98
N TYR A 458 -26.06 26.51 -11.68
CA TYR A 458 -25.56 25.94 -10.43
C TYR A 458 -25.40 27.03 -9.35
N VAL A 459 -26.51 27.43 -8.75
CA VAL A 459 -26.58 28.47 -7.70
C VAL A 459 -27.06 27.87 -6.38
N ARG A 460 -26.80 28.55 -5.25
CA ARG A 460 -27.14 28.00 -3.92
C ARG A 460 -28.65 27.95 -3.68
N SER A 461 -29.38 28.93 -4.19
CA SER A 461 -30.84 29.04 -4.10
C SER A 461 -31.61 27.98 -4.89
N ASP A 462 -30.97 27.32 -5.87
CA ASP A 462 -31.49 26.09 -6.51
C ASP A 462 -31.27 24.90 -5.56
N VAL A 463 -32.21 24.76 -4.61
CA VAL A 463 -32.21 23.71 -3.57
C VAL A 463 -32.77 22.39 -4.09
N ASN A 464 -33.59 22.43 -5.15
CA ASN A 464 -34.22 21.24 -5.70
C ASN A 464 -33.33 20.52 -6.76
N GLY A 465 -32.31 21.21 -7.27
CA GLY A 465 -31.30 20.71 -8.21
C GLY A 465 -31.74 20.64 -9.68
N ASP A 466 -32.81 21.31 -10.08
CA ASP A 466 -33.32 21.33 -11.46
C ASP A 466 -32.73 22.44 -12.33
N ARG A 467 -31.84 23.26 -11.76
CA ARG A 467 -31.12 24.39 -12.39
C ARG A 467 -31.98 25.62 -12.68
N ILE A 468 -33.16 25.73 -12.09
CA ILE A 468 -34.02 26.90 -12.20
C ILE A 468 -34.42 27.30 -10.78
N VAL A 469 -34.12 28.53 -10.36
CA VAL A 469 -34.61 29.01 -9.07
C VAL A 469 -36.04 29.49 -9.26
N ASP A 470 -37.00 28.80 -8.67
CA ASP A 470 -38.42 29.16 -8.77
C ASP A 470 -39.20 28.95 -7.45
N ALA A 471 -40.54 29.04 -7.55
CA ALA A 471 -41.42 28.88 -6.39
C ALA A 471 -41.26 27.52 -5.68
N SER A 472 -40.78 26.49 -6.37
CA SER A 472 -40.56 25.17 -5.78
C SER A 472 -39.36 25.13 -4.83
N ASP A 473 -38.30 25.89 -5.12
CA ASP A 473 -37.17 26.09 -4.21
C ASP A 473 -37.56 26.90 -2.99
N VAL A 474 -38.23 28.04 -3.23
CA VAL A 474 -38.75 28.94 -2.19
C VAL A 474 -39.65 28.17 -1.22
N MET A 475 -40.51 27.27 -1.73
CA MET A 475 -41.40 26.46 -0.91
C MET A 475 -40.63 25.52 0.02
N ILE A 476 -39.55 24.89 -0.45
CA ILE A 476 -38.72 23.99 0.37
C ILE A 476 -38.08 24.79 1.51
N ILE A 477 -37.48 25.94 1.20
CA ILE A 477 -36.82 26.80 2.19
C ILE A 477 -37.84 27.31 3.20
N SER A 478 -38.95 27.88 2.72
CA SER A 478 -40.03 28.40 3.55
C SER A 478 -40.55 27.36 4.57
N ASN A 479 -40.82 26.13 4.11
CA ASN A 479 -41.25 25.04 5.00
C ASN A 479 -40.24 24.72 6.10
N ASN A 480 -38.95 24.93 5.87
CA ASN A 480 -37.90 24.66 6.84
C ASN A 480 -37.60 25.86 7.74
N VAL A 481 -37.82 27.08 7.25
CA VAL A 481 -37.87 28.30 8.10
C VAL A 481 -38.95 28.15 9.16
N PHE A 482 -40.16 27.72 8.79
CA PHE A 482 -41.26 27.50 9.76
C PHE A 482 -40.97 26.43 10.81
N LYS A 483 -40.02 25.52 10.53
CA LYS A 483 -39.58 24.47 11.47
C LYS A 483 -38.41 24.94 12.36
N TYR A 484 -37.90 26.16 12.17
CA TYR A 484 -36.73 26.70 12.87
C TYR A 484 -35.52 25.76 12.78
N VAL A 485 -35.26 25.23 11.58
CA VAL A 485 -34.17 24.27 11.36
C VAL A 485 -32.84 24.97 11.61
N THR A 486 -32.03 24.39 12.49
CA THR A 486 -30.67 24.87 12.79
C THR A 486 -29.71 23.68 12.85
N THR A 487 -28.41 23.95 12.78
CA THR A 487 -27.37 22.93 12.91
C THR A 487 -27.37 22.36 14.33
N MET A 488 -27.59 21.05 14.46
CA MET A 488 -27.51 20.33 15.72
C MET A 488 -26.16 19.63 15.86
N LYS A 489 -25.42 19.93 16.93
CA LYS A 489 -24.08 19.39 17.21
C LYS A 489 -23.85 19.18 18.72
N PRO A 490 -22.88 18.32 19.12
CA PRO A 490 -22.52 18.13 20.51
C PRO A 490 -22.14 19.44 21.22
N SER A 491 -22.50 19.57 22.50
CA SER A 491 -22.18 20.76 23.31
C SER A 491 -20.69 20.85 23.60
N SER A 492 -20.13 22.07 23.51
CA SER A 492 -18.72 22.35 23.78
C SER A 492 -18.38 22.52 25.27
N PHE A 493 -19.38 22.55 26.15
CA PHE A 493 -19.20 22.75 27.60
C PHE A 493 -18.88 21.44 28.33
N THR A 494 -17.66 21.34 28.86
CA THR A 494 -17.35 20.45 29.99
C THR A 494 -17.90 21.10 31.27
N GLY A 495 -18.72 20.36 32.02
CA GLY A 495 -19.60 20.90 33.06
C GLY A 495 -18.93 21.80 34.10
N GLY A 496 -19.54 22.97 34.32
CA GLY A 496 -19.50 23.64 35.61
C GLY A 496 -20.53 22.99 36.52
N ILE A 497 -20.08 22.50 37.68
CA ILE A 497 -20.95 22.06 38.76
C ILE A 497 -21.87 23.22 39.13
N LEU A 498 -23.17 23.08 38.90
CA LEU A 498 -24.16 23.95 39.51
C LEU A 498 -24.25 23.58 40.99
N ILE A 499 -23.52 24.32 41.83
CA ILE A 499 -23.86 24.42 43.25
C ILE A 499 -25.14 25.25 43.31
N ASN A 500 -26.25 24.59 43.62
CA ASN A 500 -27.53 25.25 43.91
C ASN A 500 -27.42 25.97 45.26
N PRO A 501 -28.03 27.17 45.42
CA PRO A 501 -27.96 27.97 46.64
C PRO A 501 -28.66 27.34 47.84
#